data_AF-A0A2J8B8G6-F1
#
_entry.id   AF-A0A2J8B8G6-F1
#
_cell.length_a   1.000
_cell.length_b   1.000
_cell.length_c   1.000
_cell.angle_alpha   90.00
_cell.angle_beta   90.00
_cell.angle_gamma   90.00
#
_symmetry.space_group_name_H-M   'P 1'
#
loop_
_entity.id
_entity.type
_entity.pdbx_description
1 polymer ?
#
loop_
_entity_poly.entity_id
_entity_poly.type
_entity_poly.pdbx_seq_one_letter_code
_entity_poly.pdbx_strand_id
1 'polypeptide(L)'
;MKAVIDGVILTKGKLLSGYVLLYEEAIWKIIPRNEVRVRMCTEIVDANGGFVVPGWVHVNVDCQKEGCRYWQQVLPSQGIVAFVPRDAEATTSSNKGARVMTNASLDASSTLVLNRDSSTAASFMTAVCDFLKEGTYSFTECMHMLSTVPLQCLGYKDRGELQEGYVADYLVLDGETLQVKQTIISGVVVYDNTDGKRIIR
;
A
#
# COMPACT_ATOMS: atom_id res chain seq x y z
N MET A 1 -7.57 12.26 -14.62
CA MET A 1 -8.33 11.55 -13.57
C MET A 1 -8.08 10.07 -13.79
N LYS A 2 -7.69 9.34 -12.74
CA LYS A 2 -7.39 7.91 -12.78
C LYS A 2 -8.49 7.10 -12.10
N ALA A 3 -8.61 5.81 -12.42
CA ALA A 3 -9.63 4.93 -11.85
C ALA A 3 -9.08 3.52 -11.54
N VAL A 4 -9.47 2.96 -10.39
CA VAL A 4 -9.39 1.53 -10.09
C VAL A 4 -10.76 0.91 -10.27
N ILE A 5 -10.87 -0.16 -11.06
CA ILE A 5 -12.12 -0.84 -11.39
C ILE A 5 -12.09 -2.31 -11.01
N ASP A 6 -13.30 -2.88 -10.90
CA ASP A 6 -13.60 -4.30 -11.00
C ASP A 6 -12.81 -5.20 -10.01
N GLY A 7 -12.58 -4.66 -8.80
CA GLY A 7 -12.04 -5.34 -7.63
C GLY A 7 -12.84 -5.09 -6.34
N VAL A 8 -12.32 -5.58 -5.20
CA VAL A 8 -12.92 -5.46 -3.87
C VAL A 8 -12.18 -4.41 -3.05
N ILE A 9 -12.79 -3.24 -2.84
CA ILE A 9 -12.12 -2.08 -2.22
C ILE A 9 -12.28 -2.12 -0.70
N LEU A 10 -11.17 -2.10 0.05
CA LEU A 10 -11.17 -1.95 1.51
C LEU A 10 -11.18 -0.47 1.90
N THR A 11 -12.33 0.02 2.37
CA THR A 11 -12.51 1.40 2.84
C THR A 11 -13.25 1.41 4.17
N LYS A 12 -12.75 2.20 5.15
CA LYS A 12 -13.38 2.38 6.48
C LYS A 12 -13.74 1.06 7.17
N GLY A 13 -12.80 0.10 7.14
CA GLY A 13 -12.95 -1.26 7.69
C GLY A 13 -13.86 -2.21 6.91
N LYS A 14 -14.41 -1.80 5.75
CA LYS A 14 -15.39 -2.58 4.97
C LYS A 14 -14.86 -2.93 3.58
N LEU A 15 -15.19 -4.13 3.12
CA LEU A 15 -14.94 -4.59 1.76
C LEU A 15 -16.14 -4.23 0.87
N LEU A 16 -15.89 -3.49 -0.22
CA LEU A 16 -16.91 -3.03 -1.18
C LEU A 16 -16.62 -3.55 -2.59
N SER A 17 -17.49 -4.42 -3.10
CA SER A 17 -17.47 -4.90 -4.49
C SER A 17 -18.41 -4.08 -5.37
N GLY A 18 -18.07 -3.89 -6.65
CA GLY A 18 -18.90 -3.11 -7.59
C GLY A 18 -18.79 -1.59 -7.44
N TYR A 19 -17.72 -1.12 -6.80
CA TYR A 19 -17.35 0.30 -6.67
C TYR A 19 -16.11 0.62 -7.52
N VAL A 20 -15.87 1.90 -7.76
CA VAL A 20 -14.70 2.46 -8.44
C VAL A 20 -14.03 3.46 -7.51
N LEU A 21 -12.71 3.32 -7.34
CA LEU A 21 -11.88 4.32 -6.67
C LEU A 21 -11.33 5.27 -7.75
N LEU A 22 -11.69 6.55 -7.66
CA LEU A 22 -11.19 7.62 -8.52
C LEU A 22 -10.11 8.42 -7.79
N TYR A 23 -9.00 8.73 -8.47
CA TYR A 23 -7.83 9.34 -7.84
C TYR A 23 -7.00 10.20 -8.79
N GLU A 24 -6.21 11.11 -8.21
CA GLU A 24 -4.94 11.59 -8.75
C GLU A 24 -3.87 11.34 -7.68
N GLU A 25 -3.15 12.36 -7.19
CA GLU A 25 -2.25 12.18 -6.03
C GLU A 25 -3.02 11.78 -4.76
N ALA A 26 -4.24 12.30 -4.61
CA ALA A 26 -5.20 11.92 -3.59
C ALA A 26 -6.38 11.16 -4.20
N ILE A 27 -7.01 10.32 -3.39
CA ILE A 27 -8.28 9.66 -3.66
C ILE A 27 -9.36 10.75 -3.75
N TRP A 28 -9.94 10.90 -4.94
CA TRP A 28 -11.03 11.83 -5.16
C TRP A 28 -12.33 11.27 -4.60
N LYS A 29 -12.74 10.06 -5.04
CA LYS A 29 -14.02 9.43 -4.61
C LYS A 29 -13.97 7.91 -4.67
N ILE A 30 -14.84 7.26 -3.90
CA ILE A 30 -15.19 5.84 -4.05
C ILE A 30 -16.71 5.77 -4.30
N ILE A 31 -17.12 5.37 -5.50
CA ILE A 31 -18.53 5.44 -5.96
C ILE A 31 -18.96 4.19 -6.75
N PRO A 32 -20.28 3.87 -6.81
CA PRO A 32 -20.78 2.72 -7.57
C PRO A 32 -20.38 2.70 -9.04
N ARG A 33 -20.06 1.51 -9.55
CA ARG A 33 -19.49 1.29 -10.90
C ARG A 33 -20.38 1.72 -12.07
N ASN A 34 -21.67 1.86 -11.83
CA ASN A 34 -22.70 2.35 -12.77
C ASN A 34 -22.83 3.88 -12.81
N GLU A 35 -22.39 4.60 -11.77
CA GLU A 35 -22.48 6.07 -11.69
C GLU A 35 -21.35 6.78 -12.46
N VAL A 36 -20.30 6.05 -12.86
CA VAL A 36 -19.08 6.61 -13.46
C VAL A 36 -18.75 6.06 -14.85
N ARG A 37 -18.50 6.97 -15.80
CA ARG A 37 -18.01 6.65 -17.15
C ARG A 37 -16.48 6.53 -17.18
N VAL A 38 -15.94 5.47 -16.57
CA VAL A 38 -14.48 5.22 -16.44
C VAL A 38 -13.68 5.30 -17.74
N ARG A 39 -14.33 5.11 -18.91
CA ARG A 39 -13.70 5.30 -20.24
C ARG A 39 -13.13 6.71 -20.48
N MET A 40 -13.54 7.71 -19.69
CA MET A 40 -13.02 9.10 -19.72
C MET A 40 -11.80 9.32 -18.82
N CYS A 41 -11.33 8.30 -18.09
CA CYS A 41 -10.14 8.38 -17.26
C CYS A 41 -8.88 8.19 -18.12
N THR A 42 -7.80 8.91 -17.77
CA THR A 42 -6.49 8.87 -18.44
C THR A 42 -5.69 7.61 -18.07
N GLU A 43 -6.00 7.01 -16.93
CA GLU A 43 -5.40 5.76 -16.49
C GLU A 43 -6.50 4.88 -15.88
N ILE A 44 -6.51 3.60 -16.24
CA ILE A 44 -7.41 2.61 -15.66
C ILE A 44 -6.58 1.44 -15.14
N VAL A 45 -6.63 1.25 -13.83
CA VAL A 45 -6.18 0.04 -13.14
C VAL A 45 -7.36 -0.93 -13.06
N ASP A 46 -7.22 -2.08 -13.71
CA ASP A 46 -8.15 -3.21 -13.56
C ASP A 46 -7.61 -4.15 -12.48
N ALA A 47 -8.35 -4.30 -11.39
CA ALA A 47 -7.97 -5.20 -10.29
C ALA A 47 -8.24 -6.68 -10.61
N ASN A 48 -9.07 -6.97 -11.62
CA ASN A 48 -9.48 -8.29 -12.07
C ASN A 48 -9.85 -9.22 -10.90
N GLY A 49 -10.90 -8.83 -10.15
CA GLY A 49 -11.39 -9.53 -8.96
C GLY A 49 -10.52 -9.38 -7.69
N GLY A 50 -9.35 -8.75 -7.80
CA GLY A 50 -8.40 -8.56 -6.69
C GLY A 50 -8.86 -7.58 -5.60
N PHE A 51 -8.17 -7.61 -4.46
CA PHE A 51 -8.41 -6.68 -3.35
C PHE A 51 -7.65 -5.36 -3.58
N VAL A 52 -8.32 -4.24 -3.30
CA VAL A 52 -7.71 -2.90 -3.32
C VAL A 52 -7.62 -2.41 -1.89
N VAL A 53 -6.41 -2.29 -1.35
CA VAL A 53 -6.16 -2.07 0.10
C VAL A 53 -5.19 -0.90 0.35
N PRO A 54 -5.20 -0.28 1.55
CA PRO A 54 -4.19 0.72 1.92
C PRO A 54 -2.75 0.17 1.85
N GLY A 55 -1.81 0.98 1.40
CA GLY A 55 -0.39 0.60 1.30
C GLY A 55 0.27 0.39 2.66
N TRP A 56 1.12 -0.64 2.80
CA TRP A 56 1.70 -1.02 4.08
C TRP A 56 2.96 -0.24 4.44
N VAL A 57 3.32 -0.19 5.73
CA VAL A 57 4.47 0.56 6.23
C VAL A 57 5.37 -0.29 7.14
N HIS A 58 6.65 -0.38 6.80
CA HIS A 58 7.65 -1.13 7.57
C HIS A 58 8.52 -0.19 8.41
N VAL A 59 8.55 -0.36 9.74
CA VAL A 59 9.08 0.65 10.68
C VAL A 59 10.50 0.35 11.21
N ASN A 60 11.19 -0.69 10.71
CA ASN A 60 12.57 -1.03 11.10
C ASN A 60 13.36 -1.69 9.95
N VAL A 61 13.56 -1.00 8.81
CA VAL A 61 14.30 -1.57 7.67
C VAL A 61 15.80 -1.41 7.85
N ASP A 62 16.56 -2.52 7.82
CA ASP A 62 18.02 -2.47 7.90
C ASP A 62 18.63 -2.00 6.57
N CYS A 63 19.14 -0.77 6.54
CA CYS A 63 19.68 -0.15 5.35
C CYS A 63 21.21 -0.26 5.24
N GLN A 64 21.93 -0.74 6.27
CA GLN A 64 23.39 -0.60 6.38
C GLN A 64 24.17 -1.28 5.25
N LYS A 65 23.62 -2.37 4.66
CA LYS A 65 24.30 -3.19 3.65
C LYS A 65 24.04 -2.75 2.21
N GLU A 66 22.78 -2.47 1.87
CA GLU A 66 22.33 -2.18 0.48
C GLU A 66 21.97 -0.69 0.27
N GLY A 67 21.89 0.09 1.35
CA GLY A 67 21.45 1.48 1.39
C GLY A 67 19.94 1.65 1.26
N CYS A 68 19.39 2.75 1.82
CA CYS A 68 17.98 3.10 1.69
C CYS A 68 17.45 3.03 0.24
N ARG A 69 18.26 3.44 -0.75
CA ARG A 69 17.87 3.48 -2.18
C ARG A 69 17.54 2.10 -2.77
N TYR A 70 18.20 1.03 -2.34
CA TYR A 70 17.85 -0.34 -2.76
C TYR A 70 16.45 -0.70 -2.27
N TRP A 71 16.20 -0.48 -0.97
CA TRP A 71 14.91 -0.77 -0.34
C TRP A 71 13.77 0.07 -0.94
N GLN A 72 14.00 1.34 -1.30
CA GLN A 72 13.01 2.11 -2.05
C GLN A 72 12.53 1.39 -3.32
N GLN A 73 13.39 0.65 -4.02
CA GLN A 73 13.05 -0.04 -5.26
C GLN A 73 12.45 -1.43 -5.03
N VAL A 74 12.87 -2.15 -3.99
CA VAL A 74 12.43 -3.53 -3.70
C VAL A 74 11.12 -3.57 -2.92
N LEU A 75 10.97 -2.74 -1.88
CA LEU A 75 9.84 -2.78 -0.95
C LEU A 75 8.44 -2.61 -1.60
N PRO A 76 8.27 -1.84 -2.69
CA PRO A 76 6.99 -1.81 -3.41
C PRO A 76 6.53 -3.17 -3.96
N SER A 77 7.44 -4.10 -4.25
CA SER A 77 7.07 -5.49 -4.65
C SER A 77 6.44 -6.29 -3.50
N GLN A 78 6.71 -5.87 -2.26
CA GLN A 78 6.23 -6.48 -1.02
C GLN A 78 5.03 -5.73 -0.41
N GLY A 79 4.40 -4.84 -1.16
CA GLY A 79 3.24 -4.06 -0.72
C GLY A 79 3.56 -2.88 0.20
N ILE A 80 4.83 -2.56 0.38
CA ILE A 80 5.27 -1.49 1.27
C ILE A 80 5.40 -0.17 0.50
N VAL A 81 4.59 0.82 0.88
CA VAL A 81 4.56 2.17 0.28
C VAL A 81 5.49 3.16 0.99
N ALA A 82 5.80 2.91 2.26
CA ALA A 82 6.70 3.74 3.03
C ALA A 82 7.46 2.91 4.08
N PHE A 83 8.64 3.37 4.48
CA PHE A 83 9.40 2.69 5.52
C PHE A 83 10.26 3.63 6.35
N VAL A 84 10.55 3.19 7.57
CA VAL A 84 11.50 3.84 8.47
C VAL A 84 12.78 3.00 8.48
N PRO A 85 13.94 3.58 8.10
CA PRO A 85 15.24 2.93 8.30
C PRO A 85 15.52 2.71 9.79
N ARG A 86 16.21 1.61 10.11
CA ARG A 86 16.68 1.30 11.47
C ARG A 86 17.53 2.41 12.07
N ASP A 87 18.48 2.89 11.28
CA ASP A 87 19.48 3.90 11.65
C ASP A 87 19.15 5.22 10.94
N ALA A 88 19.64 6.34 11.48
CA ALA A 88 19.32 7.68 10.98
C ALA A 88 20.04 8.07 9.66
N GLU A 89 19.89 7.27 8.60
CA GLU A 89 20.40 7.57 7.26
C GLU A 89 19.60 8.70 6.59
N ALA A 90 20.09 9.93 6.72
CA ALA A 90 19.57 11.08 5.99
C ALA A 90 19.92 11.01 4.48
N THR A 91 19.13 10.28 3.69
CA THR A 91 19.27 10.23 2.22
C THR A 91 18.05 10.76 1.46
N THR A 92 18.37 11.45 0.36
CA THR A 92 17.50 12.32 -0.45
C THR A 92 16.33 11.61 -1.14
N SER A 93 15.24 12.37 -1.32
CA SER A 93 14.04 12.02 -2.10
C SER A 93 14.31 11.43 -3.49
N SER A 94 14.04 10.13 -3.67
CA SER A 94 13.72 9.54 -4.98
C SER A 94 12.21 9.52 -5.19
N ASN A 95 11.72 10.11 -6.28
CA ASN A 95 10.30 10.06 -6.66
C ASN A 95 9.89 8.73 -7.35
N LYS A 96 10.73 7.68 -7.26
CA LYS A 96 10.46 6.35 -7.80
C LYS A 96 10.85 5.29 -6.76
N GLY A 97 9.87 4.82 -6.00
CA GLY A 97 10.03 3.81 -4.96
C GLY A 97 9.26 4.10 -3.68
N ALA A 98 9.36 3.22 -2.69
CA ALA A 98 8.81 3.41 -1.35
C ALA A 98 9.36 4.67 -0.68
N ARG A 99 8.52 5.36 0.09
CA ARG A 99 8.82 6.63 0.75
C ARG A 99 9.64 6.39 2.02
N VAL A 100 10.88 6.89 2.06
CA VAL A 100 11.68 6.93 3.29
C VAL A 100 11.01 7.91 4.27
N MET A 101 10.78 7.46 5.49
CA MET A 101 10.23 8.24 6.60
C MET A 101 11.23 8.23 7.77
N THR A 102 11.24 9.31 8.56
CA THR A 102 12.08 9.40 9.76
C THR A 102 11.25 9.88 10.94
N ASN A 103 11.41 9.23 12.10
CA ASN A 103 10.86 9.68 13.37
C ASN A 103 11.77 9.18 14.50
N ALA A 104 12.50 10.11 15.14
CA ALA A 104 13.44 9.81 16.22
C ALA A 104 12.76 9.43 17.56
N SER A 105 11.43 9.35 17.60
CA SER A 105 10.64 9.03 18.80
C SER A 105 9.41 8.18 18.46
N LEU A 106 9.55 7.26 17.49
CA LEU A 106 8.48 6.36 17.08
C LEU A 106 8.19 5.30 18.15
N ASP A 107 7.06 5.42 18.85
CA ASP A 107 6.51 4.30 19.62
C ASP A 107 5.85 3.27 18.68
N ALA A 108 6.65 2.29 18.26
CA ALA A 108 6.23 1.14 17.47
C ALA A 108 5.72 -0.03 18.34
N SER A 109 5.45 0.15 19.63
CA SER A 109 4.92 -0.92 20.50
C SER A 109 3.58 -1.48 20.01
N SER A 110 2.75 -0.61 19.43
CA SER A 110 1.41 -0.93 18.91
C SER A 110 1.39 -1.46 17.46
N THR A 111 2.51 -1.44 16.72
CA THR A 111 2.58 -2.06 15.39
C THR A 111 2.77 -3.57 15.52
N LEU A 112 2.32 -4.35 14.52
CA LEU A 112 2.59 -5.80 14.51
C LEU A 112 4.09 -6.08 14.53
N VAL A 113 4.47 -7.27 15.06
CA VAL A 113 5.87 -7.72 15.10
C VAL A 113 6.50 -7.69 13.72
N LEU A 114 5.76 -8.16 12.71
CA LEU A 114 6.22 -8.20 11.32
C LEU A 114 6.49 -6.80 10.71
N ASN A 115 5.82 -5.72 11.17
CA ASN A 115 6.15 -4.36 10.73
C ASN A 115 7.50 -3.85 11.29
N ARG A 116 7.98 -4.43 12.40
CA ARG A 116 9.15 -3.94 13.16
C ARG A 116 10.31 -4.92 13.26
N ASP A 117 10.20 -6.10 12.67
CA ASP A 117 11.29 -7.05 12.48
C ASP A 117 11.93 -6.84 11.10
N SER A 118 13.17 -6.35 11.08
CA SER A 118 13.94 -6.07 9.87
C SER A 118 14.12 -7.27 8.94
N SER A 119 14.07 -8.49 9.47
CA SER A 119 14.27 -9.71 8.67
C SER A 119 13.12 -9.95 7.69
N THR A 120 11.93 -9.41 7.97
CA THR A 120 10.75 -9.57 7.12
C THR A 120 10.75 -8.66 5.88
N ALA A 121 11.55 -7.58 5.86
CA ALA A 121 11.47 -6.53 4.85
C ALA A 121 11.59 -7.04 3.39
N ALA A 122 12.41 -8.08 3.15
CA ALA A 122 12.60 -8.68 1.83
C ALA A 122 11.47 -9.64 1.40
N SER A 123 10.65 -10.11 2.34
CA SER A 123 9.67 -11.20 2.16
C SER A 123 8.32 -10.88 2.84
N PHE A 124 8.03 -9.59 3.01
CA PHE A 124 6.94 -9.09 3.84
C PHE A 124 5.57 -9.59 3.39
N MET A 125 5.36 -9.76 2.08
CA MET A 125 4.13 -10.37 1.53
C MET A 125 3.96 -11.82 2.01
N THR A 126 5.04 -12.60 2.09
CA THR A 126 5.02 -13.96 2.64
C THR A 126 4.69 -13.93 4.13
N ALA A 127 5.33 -13.04 4.90
CA ALA A 127 5.07 -12.89 6.33
C ALA A 127 3.61 -12.48 6.62
N VAL A 128 3.03 -11.57 5.83
CA VAL A 128 1.61 -11.19 5.90
C VAL A 128 0.70 -12.38 5.56
N CYS A 129 1.02 -13.15 4.52
CA CYS A 129 0.28 -14.35 4.15
C CYS A 129 0.32 -15.43 5.23
N ASP A 130 1.45 -15.65 5.89
CA ASP A 130 1.57 -16.63 6.97
C ASP A 130 0.85 -16.16 8.24
N PHE A 131 1.00 -14.89 8.61
CA PHE A 131 0.27 -14.27 9.73
C PHE A 131 -1.26 -14.30 9.55
N LEU A 132 -1.75 -14.19 8.31
CA LEU A 132 -3.18 -14.37 7.99
C LEU A 132 -3.65 -15.84 8.13
N LYS A 133 -2.77 -16.83 7.88
CA LYS A 133 -3.09 -18.27 8.06
C LYS A 133 -3.18 -18.66 9.54
N GLU A 134 -2.48 -17.96 10.43
CA GLU A 134 -2.60 -18.15 11.89
C GLU A 134 -4.00 -17.80 12.42
N GLY A 135 -4.76 -16.96 11.69
CA GLY A 135 -6.17 -16.65 12.01
C GLY A 135 -6.39 -15.74 13.22
N THR A 136 -5.31 -15.18 13.80
CA THR A 136 -5.37 -14.30 14.99
C THR A 136 -6.08 -12.96 14.72
N TYR A 137 -6.07 -12.49 13.47
CA TYR A 137 -6.72 -11.26 13.02
C TYR A 137 -7.54 -11.53 11.76
N SER A 138 -8.68 -10.86 11.57
CA SER A 138 -9.36 -10.87 10.28
C SER A 138 -8.57 -10.11 9.22
N PHE A 139 -8.87 -10.36 7.94
CA PHE A 139 -8.22 -9.68 6.81
C PHE A 139 -8.27 -8.14 6.93
N THR A 140 -9.42 -7.58 7.31
CA THR A 140 -9.59 -6.11 7.39
C THR A 140 -8.85 -5.50 8.58
N GLU A 141 -8.80 -6.18 9.72
CA GLU A 141 -7.98 -5.78 10.88
C GLU A 141 -6.49 -5.86 10.55
N CYS A 142 -6.04 -6.93 9.89
CA CYS A 142 -4.67 -7.08 9.45
C CYS A 142 -4.25 -5.92 8.53
N MET A 143 -5.01 -5.62 7.48
CA MET A 143 -4.72 -4.49 6.57
C MET A 143 -4.69 -3.13 7.29
N HIS A 144 -5.52 -2.92 8.31
CA HIS A 144 -5.50 -1.71 9.16
C HIS A 144 -4.23 -1.65 10.02
N MET A 145 -3.85 -2.75 10.66
CA MET A 145 -2.62 -2.87 11.46
C MET A 145 -1.34 -2.73 10.63
N LEU A 146 -1.35 -3.15 9.36
CA LEU A 146 -0.22 -3.05 8.43
C LEU A 146 0.00 -1.63 7.87
N SER A 147 -1.04 -0.80 7.88
CA SER A 147 -1.04 0.51 7.20
C SER A 147 -1.41 1.66 8.13
N THR A 148 -2.65 1.71 8.62
CA THR A 148 -3.17 2.84 9.39
C THR A 148 -2.42 3.04 10.71
N VAL A 149 -2.17 1.96 11.46
CA VAL A 149 -1.52 2.01 12.77
C VAL A 149 -0.08 2.55 12.72
N PRO A 150 0.86 1.99 11.91
CA PRO A 150 2.21 2.56 11.80
C PRO A 150 2.21 4.02 11.29
N LEU A 151 1.26 4.39 10.42
CA LEU A 151 1.13 5.77 9.95
C LEU A 151 0.63 6.74 11.05
N GLN A 152 -0.27 6.28 11.93
CA GLN A 152 -0.71 7.04 13.11
C GLN A 152 0.43 7.18 14.15
N CYS A 153 1.20 6.12 14.41
CA CYS A 153 2.41 6.19 15.24
C CYS A 153 3.47 7.16 14.66
N LEU A 154 3.51 7.31 13.33
CA LEU A 154 4.34 8.30 12.61
C LEU A 154 3.68 9.70 12.51
N GLY A 155 2.50 9.91 13.08
CA GLY A 155 1.81 11.21 13.13
C GLY A 155 1.04 11.61 11.86
N TYR A 156 1.00 10.76 10.83
CA TYR A 156 0.25 11.02 9.59
C TYR A 156 -1.26 10.85 9.80
N LYS A 157 -2.04 11.69 9.10
CA LYS A 157 -3.52 11.76 9.22
C LYS A 157 -4.24 11.85 7.87
N ASP A 158 -3.48 11.81 6.79
CA ASP A 158 -3.88 12.06 5.40
C ASP A 158 -3.76 10.80 4.52
N ARG A 159 -3.47 9.65 5.12
CA ARG A 159 -3.10 8.38 4.46
C ARG A 159 -3.27 7.20 5.41
N GLY A 160 -3.16 5.98 4.89
CA GLY A 160 -3.31 4.73 5.65
C GLY A 160 -4.73 4.16 5.67
N GLU A 161 -5.66 4.79 4.96
CA GLU A 161 -7.01 4.30 4.66
C GLU A 161 -7.41 4.74 3.25
N LEU A 162 -8.26 3.97 2.57
CA LEU A 162 -8.82 4.39 1.28
C LEU A 162 -10.08 5.21 1.51
N GLN A 163 -10.00 6.54 1.43
CA GLN A 163 -11.16 7.44 1.51
C GLN A 163 -10.94 8.78 0.79
N GLU A 164 -12.03 9.46 0.42
CA GLU A 164 -12.03 10.79 -0.21
C GLU A 164 -11.16 11.79 0.58
N GLY A 165 -10.21 12.42 -0.12
CA GLY A 165 -9.23 13.36 0.44
C GLY A 165 -7.91 12.76 0.92
N TYR A 166 -7.80 11.44 1.09
CA TYR A 166 -6.55 10.79 1.52
C TYR A 166 -5.59 10.56 0.33
N VAL A 167 -4.29 10.54 0.56
CA VAL A 167 -3.27 10.25 -0.46
C VAL A 167 -3.48 8.85 -1.03
N ALA A 168 -3.36 8.73 -2.36
CA ALA A 168 -3.48 7.46 -3.08
C ALA A 168 -2.19 6.61 -2.93
N ASP A 169 -1.90 6.21 -1.69
CA ASP A 169 -0.91 5.21 -1.31
C ASP A 169 -1.65 3.86 -1.09
N TYR A 170 -1.75 3.01 -2.12
CA TYR A 170 -2.60 1.79 -2.11
C TYR A 170 -2.01 0.62 -2.91
N LEU A 171 -2.51 -0.60 -2.65
CA LEU A 171 -2.12 -1.84 -3.33
C LEU A 171 -3.28 -2.42 -4.13
N VAL A 172 -2.94 -3.18 -5.17
CA VAL A 172 -3.80 -4.21 -5.76
C VAL A 172 -3.19 -5.56 -5.41
N LEU A 173 -3.93 -6.38 -4.68
CA LEU A 173 -3.57 -7.77 -4.36
C LEU A 173 -4.36 -8.73 -5.24
N ASP A 174 -3.82 -9.91 -5.49
CA ASP A 174 -4.57 -10.99 -6.12
C ASP A 174 -5.74 -11.50 -5.27
N GLY A 175 -6.83 -11.93 -5.92
CA GLY A 175 -8.06 -12.34 -5.25
C GLY A 175 -7.99 -13.74 -4.61
N GLU A 176 -7.10 -14.61 -5.10
CA GLU A 176 -6.96 -15.99 -4.64
C GLU A 176 -5.67 -16.19 -3.82
N THR A 177 -4.56 -15.63 -4.30
CA THR A 177 -3.21 -15.84 -3.74
C THR A 177 -2.73 -14.72 -2.82
N LEU A 178 -3.48 -13.61 -2.73
CA LEU A 178 -3.13 -12.35 -2.04
C LEU A 178 -1.81 -11.68 -2.47
N GLN A 179 -1.11 -12.21 -3.48
CA GLN A 179 0.16 -11.66 -3.97
C GLN A 179 -0.01 -10.25 -4.54
N VAL A 180 0.99 -9.40 -4.38
CA VAL A 180 0.97 -8.03 -4.89
C VAL A 180 0.96 -8.03 -6.42
N LYS A 181 -0.13 -7.53 -7.02
CA LYS A 181 -0.22 -7.25 -8.47
C LYS A 181 0.36 -5.87 -8.80
N GLN A 182 0.03 -4.85 -8.00
CA GLN A 182 0.51 -3.48 -8.19
C GLN A 182 0.64 -2.74 -6.86
N THR A 183 1.59 -1.81 -6.79
CA THR A 183 1.74 -0.86 -5.67
C THR A 183 1.74 0.56 -6.21
N ILE A 184 0.90 1.41 -5.61
CA ILE A 184 0.68 2.79 -6.00
C ILE A 184 1.07 3.70 -4.83
N ILE A 185 1.84 4.73 -5.11
CA ILE A 185 2.31 5.73 -4.14
C ILE A 185 2.00 7.11 -4.71
N SER A 186 1.33 7.97 -3.95
CA SER A 186 0.91 9.32 -4.40
C SER A 186 0.24 9.28 -5.79
N GLY A 187 -0.58 8.25 -6.06
CA GLY A 187 -1.28 8.08 -7.34
C GLY A 187 -0.41 7.67 -8.54
N VAL A 188 0.84 7.25 -8.30
CA VAL A 188 1.78 6.73 -9.31
C VAL A 188 2.03 5.24 -9.06
N VAL A 189 1.80 4.40 -10.06
CA VAL A 189 2.22 2.98 -10.02
C VAL A 189 3.75 2.90 -9.97
N VAL A 190 4.28 2.36 -8.88
CA VAL A 190 5.72 2.18 -8.63
C VAL A 190 6.18 0.72 -8.79
N TYR A 191 5.25 -0.22 -8.74
CA TYR A 191 5.45 -1.65 -9.00
C TYR A 191 4.24 -2.21 -9.74
N ASP A 192 4.48 -3.03 -10.75
CA ASP A 192 3.46 -3.66 -11.59
C ASP A 192 3.92 -5.06 -12.02
N ASN A 193 3.08 -6.05 -11.71
CA ASN A 193 3.30 -7.47 -11.98
C ASN A 193 2.11 -8.05 -12.80
N THR A 194 1.41 -7.20 -13.57
CA THR A 194 0.23 -7.59 -14.36
C THR A 194 0.55 -8.00 -15.81
N ASP A 195 1.81 -8.36 -16.10
CA ASP A 195 2.36 -8.57 -17.46
C ASP A 195 2.13 -7.37 -18.42
N GLY A 196 1.99 -6.15 -17.88
CA GLY A 196 1.71 -4.95 -18.68
C GLY A 196 0.26 -4.79 -19.14
N LYS A 197 -0.72 -5.46 -18.52
CA LYS A 197 -2.16 -5.36 -18.86
C LYS A 197 -2.83 -4.04 -18.42
N ARG A 198 -2.14 -3.18 -17.65
CA ARG A 198 -2.63 -1.85 -17.22
C ARG A 198 -2.93 -0.93 -18.41
N ILE A 199 -4.15 -0.42 -18.51
CA ILE A 199 -4.63 0.37 -19.65
C ILE A 199 -4.26 1.85 -19.47
N ILE A 200 -3.19 2.28 -20.16
CA ILE A 200 -2.75 3.68 -20.27
C ILE A 200 -3.41 4.33 -21.51
N ARG A 201 -3.81 5.61 -21.43
CA ARG A 201 -4.48 6.36 -22.51
C ARG A 201 -4.06 7.82 -22.58
#